data_AF-F0R7N6-F1
#
_entry.id   AF-F0R7N6-F1
#
_cell.length_a   1.000
_cell.length_b   1.000
_cell.length_c   1.000
_cell.angle_alpha   90.00
_cell.angle_beta   90.00
_cell.angle_gamma   90.00
#
_symmetry.space_group_name_H-M   'P 1'
#
loop_
_entity.id
_entity.type
_entity.pdbx_description
1 polymer ?
#
loop_
_entity_poly.entity_id
_entity_poly.type
_entity_poly.pdbx_seq_one_letter_code
_entity_poly.pdbx_strand_id
1 'polypeptide(L)'
;METTNEIFFSEHGLTSTSASHLADIAQEVIAGCEAKLKNLTFVTTKVDIVGSASESGKTVNIGYDEKMLEQVRPLLEEISSMNAFCAWMREAVKAKDKELKRVANQTFEEWCTDKGIELPSKPKYPEETKEADIISLLNIKERNRYFQLEAVAATIGKYIHPGGAFSAAREELQNKMVKPYSTDGNGKDTLIYAHTPSVNPQKVEDVFFELQKWHRQNERELNRMKFAIKKQAEKKTLEDIQQFKQALEQEKQRHMQLFTQYKEWQLEERERISRLKIVVPEALQDTYERLNKLEE
;
A
#
# COMPACT_ATOMS: atom_id res chain seq x y z
N MET A 1 -0.70 -24.73 -0.41
CA MET A 1 -1.84 -25.61 -0.70
C MET A 1 -2.51 -25.87 0.62
N GLU A 2 -3.84 -25.83 0.70
CA GLU A 2 -4.50 -26.32 1.93
C GLU A 2 -4.12 -27.80 2.10
N THR A 3 -3.55 -28.17 3.24
CA THR A 3 -3.06 -29.53 3.53
C THR A 3 -4.13 -30.60 3.29
N THR A 4 -5.40 -30.23 3.44
CA THR A 4 -6.57 -31.09 3.17
C THR A 4 -6.75 -31.47 1.70
N ASN A 5 -6.25 -30.67 0.76
CA ASN A 5 -6.42 -30.91 -0.67
C ASN A 5 -5.24 -31.69 -1.28
N GLU A 6 -4.12 -31.83 -0.56
CA GLU A 6 -2.93 -32.53 -1.03
C GLU A 6 -3.20 -34.03 -1.27
N ILE A 7 -4.16 -34.61 -0.56
CA ILE A 7 -4.55 -36.02 -0.66
C ILE A 7 -4.99 -36.44 -2.07
N PHE A 8 -5.47 -35.50 -2.89
CA PHE A 8 -5.96 -35.78 -4.23
C PHE A 8 -4.84 -35.90 -5.27
N PHE A 9 -3.61 -35.46 -4.94
CA PHE A 9 -2.61 -35.16 -5.95
C PHE A 9 -1.28 -35.89 -5.74
N SER A 10 -0.65 -36.27 -6.85
CA SER A 10 0.73 -36.75 -6.88
C SER A 10 1.41 -36.43 -8.22
N GLU A 11 2.64 -36.90 -8.40
CA GLU A 11 3.35 -36.84 -9.68
C GLU A 11 2.80 -37.82 -10.73
N HIS A 12 2.09 -38.86 -10.27
CA HIS A 12 1.50 -39.91 -11.10
C HIS A 12 -0.03 -39.92 -11.02
N GLY A 13 -0.68 -40.39 -12.08
CA GLY A 13 -2.13 -40.49 -12.17
C GLY A 13 -2.71 -39.64 -13.31
N LEU A 14 -3.96 -39.23 -13.15
CA LEU A 14 -4.78 -38.68 -14.21
C LEU A 14 -4.57 -37.17 -14.37
N THR A 15 -4.67 -36.67 -15.61
CA THR A 15 -4.87 -35.23 -15.82
C THR A 15 -6.28 -34.85 -15.40
N SER A 16 -6.52 -33.58 -15.09
CA SER A 16 -7.86 -33.09 -14.80
C SER A 16 -8.83 -33.35 -15.96
N THR A 17 -8.37 -33.25 -17.20
CA THR A 17 -9.16 -33.56 -18.40
C THR A 17 -9.54 -35.04 -18.45
N SER A 18 -8.59 -35.95 -18.23
CA SER A 18 -8.86 -37.39 -18.23
C SER A 18 -9.74 -37.81 -17.07
N ALA A 19 -9.52 -37.28 -15.86
CA ALA A 19 -10.37 -37.52 -14.71
C ALA A 19 -11.82 -37.06 -14.95
N SER A 20 -12.02 -35.86 -15.53
CA SER A 20 -13.36 -35.39 -15.90
C SER A 20 -13.99 -36.27 -16.97
N HIS A 21 -13.23 -36.65 -18.00
CA HIS A 21 -13.75 -37.50 -19.08
C HIS A 21 -14.21 -38.87 -18.57
N LEU A 22 -13.41 -39.53 -17.75
CA LEU A 22 -13.75 -40.82 -17.15
C LEU A 22 -14.94 -40.69 -16.18
N ALA A 23 -15.07 -39.57 -15.47
CA ALA A 23 -16.25 -39.30 -14.64
C ALA A 23 -17.51 -39.10 -15.48
N ASP A 24 -17.41 -38.55 -16.69
CA ASP A 24 -18.55 -38.43 -17.61
C ASP A 24 -18.92 -39.80 -18.20
N ILE A 25 -17.95 -40.65 -18.56
CA ILE A 25 -18.21 -42.04 -18.97
C ILE A 25 -18.88 -42.82 -17.84
N ALA A 26 -18.40 -42.70 -16.60
CA ALA A 26 -19.01 -43.33 -15.44
C ALA A 26 -20.48 -42.89 -15.26
N GLN A 27 -20.78 -41.61 -15.55
CA GLN A 27 -22.16 -41.10 -15.51
C GLN A 27 -23.06 -41.75 -16.57
N GLU A 28 -22.54 -42.01 -17.76
CA GLU A 28 -23.27 -42.75 -18.81
C GLU A 28 -23.53 -44.21 -18.40
N VAL A 29 -22.56 -44.88 -17.77
CA VAL A 29 -22.74 -46.24 -17.22
C VAL A 29 -23.81 -46.24 -16.14
N ILE A 30 -23.80 -45.26 -15.23
CA ILE A 30 -24.84 -45.07 -14.20
C ILE A 30 -26.21 -44.92 -14.87
N ALA A 31 -26.35 -44.02 -15.85
CA ALA A 31 -27.62 -43.78 -16.54
C ALA A 31 -28.15 -45.05 -17.22
N GLY A 32 -27.27 -45.85 -17.84
CA GLY A 32 -27.62 -47.14 -18.42
C GLY A 32 -28.13 -48.16 -17.39
N CYS A 33 -27.51 -48.21 -16.20
CA CYS A 33 -27.93 -49.09 -15.10
C CYS A 33 -29.25 -48.62 -14.48
N GLU A 34 -29.39 -47.31 -14.24
CA GLU A 34 -30.60 -46.69 -13.72
C GLU A 34 -31.79 -46.88 -14.66
N ALA A 35 -31.58 -46.81 -15.98
CA ALA A 35 -32.64 -47.05 -16.96
C ALA A 35 -33.21 -48.48 -16.87
N LYS A 36 -32.37 -49.48 -16.58
CA LYS A 36 -32.81 -50.86 -16.32
C LYS A 36 -33.65 -50.92 -15.05
N LEU A 37 -33.14 -50.35 -13.96
CA LEU A 37 -33.82 -50.36 -12.65
C LEU A 37 -35.11 -49.53 -12.62
N LYS A 38 -35.19 -48.42 -13.35
CA LYS A 38 -36.36 -47.53 -13.38
C LYS A 38 -37.61 -48.21 -13.94
N ASN A 39 -37.43 -49.16 -14.85
CA ASN A 39 -38.53 -49.90 -15.48
C ASN A 39 -38.80 -51.24 -14.79
N LEU A 40 -38.20 -51.47 -13.62
CA LEU A 40 -38.37 -52.70 -12.86
C LEU A 40 -39.82 -52.83 -12.36
N THR A 41 -40.45 -53.95 -12.73
CA THR A 41 -41.76 -54.40 -12.25
C THR A 41 -41.68 -55.91 -12.05
N PHE A 42 -42.40 -56.47 -11.08
CA PHE A 42 -42.51 -57.93 -10.91
C PHE A 42 -43.82 -58.50 -11.49
N VAL A 43 -44.58 -57.66 -12.18
CA VAL A 43 -45.89 -58.01 -12.74
C VAL A 43 -45.89 -57.78 -14.24
N THR A 44 -46.23 -58.84 -14.99
CA THR A 44 -46.49 -58.76 -16.43
C THR A 44 -47.92 -58.28 -16.66
N THR A 45 -48.06 -57.14 -17.32
CA THR A 45 -49.36 -56.52 -17.58
C THR A 45 -49.76 -56.72 -19.03
N LYS A 46 -50.93 -57.32 -19.24
CA LYS A 46 -51.57 -57.46 -20.56
C LYS A 46 -52.87 -56.67 -20.58
N VAL A 47 -53.17 -56.04 -21.72
CA VAL A 47 -54.44 -55.33 -21.95
C VAL A 47 -55.19 -56.03 -23.07
N ASP A 48 -56.48 -56.21 -22.87
CA ASP A 48 -57.39 -56.70 -23.90
C ASP A 48 -58.50 -55.69 -24.17
N ILE A 49 -58.99 -55.66 -25.41
CA ILE A 49 -60.09 -54.80 -25.84
C ILE A 49 -61.32 -55.68 -25.99
N VAL A 50 -62.39 -55.37 -25.25
CA VAL A 50 -63.66 -56.08 -25.33
C VAL A 50 -64.15 -56.10 -26.79
N GLY A 51 -64.28 -57.29 -27.37
CA GLY A 51 -64.69 -57.50 -28.78
C GLY A 51 -63.54 -57.73 -29.77
N SER A 52 -62.27 -57.72 -29.33
CA SER A 52 -61.11 -58.12 -30.13
C SER A 52 -61.10 -59.63 -30.40
N ALA A 53 -60.76 -60.04 -31.63
CA ALA A 53 -60.63 -61.46 -32.00
C ALA A 53 -59.31 -62.12 -31.53
N SER A 54 -58.43 -61.39 -30.84
CA SER A 54 -57.16 -61.94 -30.31
C SER A 54 -57.32 -62.48 -28.90
N GLU A 55 -57.23 -63.80 -28.71
CA GLU A 55 -57.44 -64.47 -27.41
C GLU A 55 -56.35 -64.21 -26.35
N SER A 56 -55.25 -63.51 -26.67
CA SER A 56 -54.07 -63.42 -25.77
C SER A 56 -53.77 -62.05 -25.16
N GLY A 57 -54.55 -61.00 -25.51
CA GLY A 57 -54.28 -59.61 -25.13
C GLY A 57 -52.93 -59.08 -25.66
N LYS A 58 -52.72 -57.76 -25.63
CA LYS A 58 -51.41 -57.16 -25.94
C LYS A 58 -50.61 -56.99 -24.65
N THR A 59 -49.39 -57.51 -24.61
CA THR A 59 -48.47 -57.27 -23.49
C THR A 59 -48.02 -55.81 -23.50
N VAL A 60 -48.30 -55.10 -22.41
CA VAL A 60 -47.94 -53.69 -22.23
C VAL A 60 -46.63 -53.56 -21.45
N ASN A 61 -46.38 -54.47 -20.50
CA ASN A 61 -45.10 -54.55 -19.80
C ASN A 61 -44.83 -55.99 -19.36
N ILE A 62 -43.55 -56.37 -19.35
CA ILE A 62 -43.07 -57.68 -18.89
C ILE A 62 -42.45 -57.49 -17.52
N GLY A 63 -42.92 -58.26 -16.54
CA GLY A 63 -42.30 -58.36 -15.21
C GLY A 63 -40.91 -58.97 -15.31
N TYR A 64 -39.98 -58.49 -14.48
CA TYR A 64 -38.67 -59.09 -14.26
C TYR A 64 -38.86 -60.54 -13.82
N ASP A 65 -38.18 -61.45 -14.52
CA ASP A 65 -38.11 -62.86 -14.15
C ASP A 65 -36.98 -63.12 -13.13
N GLU A 66 -36.80 -64.38 -12.71
CA GLU A 66 -35.76 -64.77 -11.74
C GLU A 66 -34.35 -64.35 -12.20
N LYS A 67 -34.06 -64.45 -13.51
CA LYS A 67 -32.75 -64.07 -14.06
C LYS A 67 -32.53 -62.57 -14.01
N MET A 68 -33.55 -61.78 -14.30
CA MET A 68 -33.47 -60.32 -14.20
C MET A 68 -33.39 -59.85 -12.75
N LEU A 69 -34.05 -60.54 -11.82
CA LEU A 69 -33.94 -60.27 -10.39
C LEU A 69 -32.51 -60.48 -9.86
N GLU A 70 -31.81 -61.53 -10.31
CA GLU A 70 -30.40 -61.78 -9.98
C GLU A 70 -29.47 -60.63 -10.42
N GLN A 71 -29.85 -59.84 -11.43
CA GLN A 71 -29.07 -58.69 -11.91
C GLN A 71 -29.25 -57.41 -11.09
N VAL A 72 -30.27 -57.33 -10.22
CA VAL A 72 -30.57 -56.10 -9.47
C VAL A 72 -29.41 -55.69 -8.56
N ARG A 73 -28.86 -56.63 -7.79
CA ARG A 73 -27.73 -56.36 -6.89
C ARG A 73 -26.47 -55.95 -7.69
N PRO A 74 -26.02 -56.69 -8.71
CA PRO A 74 -24.92 -56.26 -9.58
C PRO A 74 -25.09 -54.85 -10.16
N LEU A 75 -26.29 -54.49 -10.63
CA LEU A 75 -26.57 -53.15 -11.15
C LEU A 75 -26.41 -52.06 -10.07
N LEU A 76 -26.88 -52.32 -8.84
CA LEU A 76 -26.72 -51.39 -7.73
C LEU A 76 -25.27 -51.26 -7.28
N GLU A 77 -24.52 -52.37 -7.22
CA GLU A 77 -23.08 -52.37 -6.92
C GLU A 77 -22.29 -51.57 -7.97
N GLU A 78 -22.63 -51.73 -9.25
CA GLU A 78 -22.05 -50.96 -10.35
C GLU A 78 -22.36 -49.46 -10.24
N ILE A 79 -23.62 -49.08 -10.02
CA ILE A 79 -24.01 -47.68 -9.80
C ILE A 79 -23.24 -47.08 -8.61
N SER A 80 -23.14 -47.81 -7.50
CA SER A 80 -22.47 -47.32 -6.29
C SER A 80 -20.97 -47.08 -6.52
N SER A 81 -20.30 -47.99 -7.22
CA SER A 81 -18.87 -47.90 -7.53
C SER A 81 -18.58 -46.74 -8.49
N MET A 82 -19.40 -46.58 -9.53
CA MET A 82 -19.30 -45.46 -10.47
C MET A 82 -19.57 -44.12 -9.78
N ASN A 83 -20.55 -44.05 -8.89
CA ASN A 83 -20.82 -42.83 -8.11
C ASN A 83 -19.65 -42.45 -7.20
N ALA A 84 -19.04 -43.44 -6.51
CA ALA A 84 -17.87 -43.21 -5.68
C ALA A 84 -16.68 -42.69 -6.51
N PHE A 85 -16.46 -43.26 -7.70
CA PHE A 85 -15.45 -42.79 -8.65
C PHE A 85 -15.72 -41.35 -9.11
N CYS A 86 -16.95 -41.04 -9.55
CA CYS A 86 -17.37 -39.70 -9.95
C CYS A 86 -17.13 -38.67 -8.84
N ALA A 87 -17.53 -39.00 -7.60
CA ALA A 87 -17.38 -38.11 -6.46
C ALA A 87 -15.90 -37.76 -6.20
N TRP A 88 -15.03 -38.77 -6.20
CA TRP A 88 -13.59 -38.56 -6.01
C TRP A 88 -12.99 -37.70 -7.12
N MET A 89 -13.24 -38.05 -8.39
CA MET A 89 -12.66 -37.33 -9.53
C MET A 89 -13.13 -35.87 -9.60
N ARG A 90 -14.42 -35.62 -9.38
CA ARG A 90 -14.99 -34.26 -9.43
C ARG A 90 -14.47 -33.38 -8.30
N GLU A 91 -14.38 -33.90 -7.07
CA GLU A 91 -13.81 -33.13 -5.96
C GLU A 91 -12.31 -32.87 -6.14
N ALA A 92 -11.55 -33.84 -6.67
CA ALA A 92 -10.14 -33.64 -7.00
C ALA A 92 -9.93 -32.54 -8.07
N VAL A 93 -10.74 -32.54 -9.14
CA VAL A 93 -10.70 -31.48 -10.17
C VAL A 93 -11.02 -30.11 -9.56
N LYS A 94 -12.09 -30.04 -8.76
CA LYS A 94 -12.52 -28.81 -8.09
C LYS A 94 -11.47 -28.28 -7.11
N ALA A 95 -10.80 -29.17 -6.37
CA ALA A 95 -9.72 -28.80 -5.46
C ALA A 95 -8.55 -28.17 -6.22
N LYS A 96 -8.19 -28.71 -7.39
CA LYS A 96 -7.14 -28.15 -8.25
C LYS A 96 -7.51 -26.77 -8.78
N ASP A 97 -8.74 -26.63 -9.26
CA ASP A 97 -9.26 -25.34 -9.75
C ASP A 97 -9.29 -24.29 -8.64
N LYS A 98 -9.65 -24.68 -7.41
CA LYS A 98 -9.62 -23.79 -6.23
C LYS A 98 -8.20 -23.29 -5.97
N GLU A 99 -7.19 -24.15 -6.00
CA GLU A 99 -5.79 -23.76 -5.77
C GLU A 99 -5.25 -22.87 -6.90
N LEU A 100 -5.57 -23.18 -8.15
CA LEU A 100 -5.22 -22.32 -9.29
C LEU A 100 -5.83 -20.91 -9.15
N LYS A 101 -7.09 -20.83 -8.74
CA LYS A 101 -7.76 -19.54 -8.46
C LYS A 101 -7.15 -18.82 -7.27
N ARG A 102 -6.77 -19.54 -6.21
CA ARG A 102 -6.08 -18.96 -5.05
C ARG A 102 -4.80 -18.25 -5.47
N VAL A 103 -3.94 -18.92 -6.25
CA VAL A 103 -2.68 -18.33 -6.74
C VAL A 103 -2.94 -17.19 -7.74
N ALA A 104 -3.96 -17.30 -8.58
CA ALA A 104 -4.32 -16.23 -9.52
C ALA A 104 -4.81 -14.96 -8.81
N ASN A 105 -5.55 -15.11 -7.71
CA ASN A 105 -6.19 -14.02 -6.99
C ASN A 105 -5.36 -13.48 -5.81
N GLN A 106 -4.32 -14.19 -5.38
CA GLN A 106 -3.43 -13.75 -4.30
C GLN A 106 -2.75 -12.44 -4.67
N THR A 107 -2.93 -11.42 -3.83
CA THR A 107 -2.35 -10.08 -4.04
C THR A 107 -0.86 -10.06 -3.72
N PHE A 108 -0.18 -8.98 -4.15
CA PHE A 108 1.25 -8.80 -3.88
C PHE A 108 1.53 -8.63 -2.39
N GLU A 109 0.67 -7.91 -1.67
CA GLU A 109 0.77 -7.65 -0.24
C GLU A 109 0.55 -8.91 0.59
N GLU A 110 -0.45 -9.72 0.23
CA GLU A 110 -0.69 -11.03 0.84
C GLU A 110 0.51 -11.96 0.61
N TRP A 111 1.04 -11.99 -0.62
CA TRP A 111 2.24 -12.79 -0.93
C TRP A 111 3.45 -12.35 -0.11
N CYS A 112 3.70 -11.05 0.04
CA CYS A 112 4.77 -10.54 0.89
C CYS A 112 4.58 -10.98 2.35
N THR A 113 3.35 -10.91 2.85
CA THR A 113 3.00 -11.32 4.22
C THR A 113 3.26 -12.82 4.44
N ASP A 114 2.78 -13.66 3.53
CA ASP A 114 2.97 -15.12 3.57
C ASP A 114 4.46 -15.52 3.52
N LYS A 115 5.27 -14.74 2.81
CA LYS A 115 6.72 -14.95 2.68
C LYS A 115 7.55 -14.27 3.77
N GLY A 116 6.93 -13.51 4.68
CA GLY A 116 7.64 -12.73 5.70
C GLY A 116 8.52 -11.62 5.11
N ILE A 117 8.16 -11.08 3.94
CA ILE A 117 8.88 -10.02 3.25
C ILE A 117 8.34 -8.67 3.71
N GLU A 118 9.20 -7.83 4.29
CA GLU A 118 8.84 -6.45 4.60
C GLU A 118 8.79 -5.58 3.33
N LEU A 119 7.64 -4.94 3.13
CA LEU A 119 7.46 -3.96 2.07
C LEU A 119 8.32 -2.71 2.32
N PRO A 120 8.95 -2.16 1.29
CA PRO A 120 9.76 -0.97 1.46
C PRO A 120 8.87 0.21 1.85
N SER A 121 9.26 0.93 2.90
CA SER A 121 8.52 2.09 3.41
C SER A 121 8.73 3.29 2.50
N LYS A 122 7.65 4.01 2.16
CA LYS A 122 7.76 5.28 1.43
C LYS A 122 8.53 6.30 2.27
N PRO A 123 9.61 6.90 1.75
CA PRO A 123 10.34 7.94 2.47
C PRO A 123 9.43 9.17 2.67
N LYS A 124 9.61 9.87 3.79
CA LYS A 124 8.89 11.12 4.08
C LYS A 124 9.58 12.28 3.37
N TYR A 125 8.81 13.17 2.77
CA TYR A 125 9.36 14.40 2.20
C TYR A 125 10.00 15.25 3.31
N PRO A 126 11.23 15.76 3.11
CA PRO A 126 11.92 16.53 4.15
C PRO A 126 11.27 17.89 4.36
N GLU A 127 11.31 18.37 5.59
CA GLU A 127 10.87 19.72 5.93
C GLU A 127 11.99 20.72 5.60
N GLU A 128 11.62 21.96 5.28
CA GLU A 128 12.58 23.01 5.04
C GLU A 128 13.36 23.34 6.32
N THR A 129 14.69 23.33 6.24
CA THR A 129 15.56 23.75 7.35
C THR A 129 15.42 25.25 7.56
N LYS A 130 15.06 25.68 8.78
CA LYS A 130 14.92 27.09 9.12
C LYS A 130 16.25 27.66 9.62
N GLU A 131 16.39 28.99 9.56
CA GLU A 131 17.58 29.68 10.10
C GLU A 131 17.77 29.40 11.60
N ALA A 132 16.68 29.27 12.36
CA ALA A 132 16.71 28.94 13.79
C ALA A 132 17.35 27.56 14.05
N ASP A 133 17.15 26.60 13.16
CA ASP A 133 17.75 25.27 13.27
C ASP A 133 19.26 25.36 13.07
N ILE A 134 19.73 26.15 12.10
CA ILE A 134 21.15 26.40 11.89
C ILE A 134 21.77 27.14 13.07
N ILE A 135 21.11 28.18 13.58
CA ILE A 135 21.54 28.91 14.78
C ILE A 135 21.67 27.95 15.97
N SER A 136 20.81 26.93 16.06
CA SER A 136 20.86 25.91 17.11
C SER A 136 22.10 25.02 17.08
N LEU A 137 22.67 24.85 15.90
CA LEU A 137 23.85 24.02 15.65
C LEU A 137 25.16 24.80 15.72
N LEU A 138 25.12 26.13 15.80
CA LEU A 138 26.32 26.96 15.97
C LEU A 138 27.00 26.64 17.30
N ASN A 139 28.34 26.68 17.30
CA ASN A 139 29.08 26.54 18.54
C ASN A 139 28.85 27.73 19.48
N ILE A 140 29.21 27.56 20.76
CA ILE A 140 28.98 28.57 21.81
C ILE A 140 29.52 29.95 21.40
N LYS A 141 30.70 30.00 20.78
CA LYS A 141 31.37 31.25 20.40
C LYS A 141 30.60 31.97 19.29
N GLU A 142 30.27 31.27 18.21
CA GLU A 142 29.55 31.83 17.06
C GLU A 142 28.15 32.28 17.44
N ARG A 143 27.44 31.46 18.22
CA ARG A 143 26.08 31.75 18.66
C ARG A 143 26.02 32.94 19.61
N ASN A 144 26.94 33.01 20.58
CA ASN A 144 27.07 34.17 21.45
C ASN A 144 27.43 35.43 20.65
N ARG A 145 28.34 35.32 19.67
CA ARG A 145 28.71 36.45 18.82
C ARG A 145 27.51 36.98 18.03
N TYR A 146 26.70 36.10 17.46
CA TYR A 146 25.46 36.47 16.78
C TYR A 146 24.53 37.26 17.70
N PHE A 147 24.23 36.75 18.89
CA PHE A 147 23.35 37.45 19.84
C PHE A 147 23.93 38.78 20.34
N GLN A 148 25.25 38.86 20.54
CA GLN A 148 25.90 40.12 20.88
C GLN A 148 25.74 41.16 19.77
N LEU A 149 25.96 40.76 18.51
CA LEU A 149 25.80 41.65 17.36
C LEU A 149 24.35 42.14 17.22
N GLU A 150 23.36 41.26 17.41
CA GLU A 150 21.95 41.64 17.42
C GLU A 150 21.61 42.61 18.55
N ALA A 151 22.06 42.32 19.78
CA ALA A 151 21.82 43.17 20.93
C ALA A 151 22.43 44.57 20.75
N VAL A 152 23.66 44.64 20.25
CA VAL A 152 24.35 45.92 20.01
C VAL A 152 23.67 46.72 18.90
N ALA A 153 23.36 46.09 17.76
CA ALA A 153 22.67 46.75 16.66
C ALA A 153 21.30 47.29 17.10
N ALA A 154 20.47 46.45 17.75
CA ALA A 154 19.16 46.84 18.24
C ALA A 154 19.24 47.98 19.28
N THR A 155 20.20 47.89 20.21
CA THR A 155 20.38 48.90 21.25
C THR A 155 20.75 50.24 20.65
N ILE A 156 21.83 50.31 19.85
CA ILE A 156 22.27 51.59 19.28
C ILE A 156 21.21 52.15 18.33
N GLY A 157 20.66 51.31 17.45
CA GLY A 157 19.65 51.70 16.47
C GLY A 157 18.43 52.36 17.11
N LYS A 158 17.96 51.85 18.26
CA LYS A 158 16.87 52.45 19.04
C LYS A 158 17.09 53.91 19.42
N TYR A 159 18.33 54.33 19.69
CA TYR A 159 18.63 55.70 20.13
C TYR A 159 19.01 56.64 18.99
N ILE A 160 19.65 56.15 17.93
CA ILE A 160 20.23 57.00 16.87
C ILE A 160 19.39 57.08 15.58
N HIS A 161 18.48 56.14 15.34
CA HIS A 161 17.57 56.23 14.19
C HIS A 161 16.55 57.38 14.36
N PRO A 162 15.91 57.86 13.27
CA PRO A 162 14.88 58.89 13.36
C PRO A 162 13.81 58.54 14.42
N GLY A 163 13.52 59.49 15.32
CA GLY A 163 12.62 59.28 16.46
C GLY A 163 13.25 58.64 17.70
N GLY A 164 14.51 58.21 17.64
CA GLY A 164 15.27 57.74 18.80
C GLY A 164 15.66 58.88 19.75
N ALA A 165 15.78 58.61 21.04
CA ALA A 165 15.97 59.66 22.06
C ALA A 165 17.23 60.50 21.86
N PHE A 166 18.34 59.91 21.41
CA PHE A 166 19.57 60.66 21.10
C PHE A 166 19.38 61.50 19.83
N SER A 167 18.76 60.93 18.79
CA SER A 167 18.46 61.61 17.54
C SER A 167 17.54 62.83 17.75
N ALA A 168 16.48 62.67 18.56
CA ALA A 168 15.56 63.74 18.91
C ALA A 168 16.22 64.85 19.73
N ALA A 169 17.03 64.50 20.75
CA ALA A 169 17.77 65.49 21.54
C ALA A 169 18.79 66.28 20.70
N ARG A 170 19.43 65.59 19.73
CA ARG A 170 20.34 66.22 18.75
C ARG A 170 19.58 67.22 17.86
N GLU A 171 18.43 66.83 17.32
CA GLU A 171 17.59 67.70 16.50
C GLU A 171 17.08 68.92 17.30
N GLU A 172 16.64 68.71 18.53
CA GLU A 172 16.20 69.77 19.43
C GLU A 172 17.33 70.79 19.71
N LEU A 173 18.55 70.30 19.98
CA LEU A 173 19.73 71.15 20.17
C LEU A 173 19.98 72.02 18.93
N GLN A 174 19.99 71.43 17.73
CA GLN A 174 20.17 72.16 16.47
C GLN A 174 19.08 73.23 16.28
N ASN A 175 17.82 72.88 16.56
CA ASN A 175 16.69 73.80 16.47
C ASN A 175 16.81 74.98 17.44
N LYS A 176 17.17 74.73 18.70
CA LYS A 176 17.34 75.76 19.74
C LYS A 176 18.58 76.63 19.51
N MET A 177 19.61 76.13 18.83
CA MET A 177 20.75 76.95 18.41
C MET A 177 20.37 78.00 17.37
N VAL A 178 19.48 77.64 16.42
CA VAL A 178 18.97 78.57 15.40
C VAL A 178 17.89 79.49 15.99
N LYS A 179 17.14 79.02 16.98
CA LYS A 179 16.08 79.75 17.69
C LYS A 179 16.44 79.91 19.18
N PRO A 180 17.37 80.80 19.52
CA PRO A 180 17.87 80.94 20.90
C PRO A 180 16.82 81.49 21.87
N TYR A 181 15.73 82.07 21.37
CA TYR A 181 14.62 82.54 22.17
C TYR A 181 13.31 81.91 21.71
N SER A 182 12.43 81.57 22.66
CA SER A 182 11.05 81.17 22.39
C SER A 182 10.10 81.90 23.33
N THR A 183 8.89 82.20 22.86
CA THR A 183 7.85 82.87 23.64
C THR A 183 6.71 81.92 23.95
N ASP A 184 6.15 82.02 25.15
CA ASP A 184 4.91 81.35 25.55
C ASP A 184 3.94 82.36 26.18
N GLY A 185 2.65 82.24 25.88
CA GLY A 185 1.61 83.22 26.24
C GLY A 185 1.38 84.32 25.18
N ASN A 186 0.40 85.19 25.45
CA ASN A 186 0.00 86.30 24.58
C ASN A 186 -0.05 87.63 25.34
N GLY A 187 0.45 88.70 24.74
CA GLY A 187 0.32 90.07 25.29
C GLY A 187 1.22 90.32 26.50
N LYS A 188 0.65 90.84 27.60
CA LYS A 188 1.41 91.27 28.79
C LYS A 188 1.97 90.11 29.64
N ASP A 189 1.49 88.90 29.42
CA ASP A 189 1.90 87.69 30.16
C ASP A 189 2.91 86.83 29.39
N THR A 190 3.55 87.38 28.34
CA THR A 190 4.50 86.65 27.49
C THR A 190 5.77 86.32 28.27
N LEU A 191 6.08 85.03 28.43
CA LEU A 191 7.35 84.56 28.95
C LEU A 191 8.35 84.37 27.81
N ILE A 192 9.55 84.92 27.96
CA ILE A 192 10.66 84.73 27.03
C ILE A 192 11.63 83.72 27.63
N TYR A 193 11.75 82.56 26.98
CA TYR A 193 12.74 81.55 27.33
C TYR A 193 14.01 81.76 26.50
N ALA A 194 15.15 81.84 27.16
CA ALA A 194 16.46 81.83 26.51
C ALA A 194 17.07 80.42 26.58
N HIS A 195 17.47 79.88 25.43
CA HIS A 195 18.08 78.57 25.32
C HIS A 195 19.59 78.70 25.18
N THR A 196 20.34 78.03 26.05
CA THR A 196 21.80 77.96 25.97
C THR A 196 22.23 76.50 25.99
N PRO A 197 23.01 76.02 24.99
CA PRO A 197 23.55 74.67 25.01
C PRO A 197 24.34 74.39 26.29
N SER A 198 24.02 73.29 26.98
CA SER A 198 24.79 72.82 28.15
C SER A 198 26.05 72.03 27.77
N VAL A 199 26.18 71.66 26.49
CA VAL A 199 27.30 70.90 25.92
C VAL A 199 27.74 71.52 24.59
N ASN A 200 29.00 71.29 24.22
CA ASN A 200 29.50 71.74 22.91
C ASN A 200 28.75 71.01 21.78
N PRO A 201 28.06 71.72 20.86
CA PRO A 201 27.32 71.11 19.76
C PRO A 201 28.16 70.20 18.87
N GLN A 202 29.42 70.56 18.60
CA GLN A 202 30.31 69.73 17.79
C GLN A 202 30.57 68.37 18.46
N LYS A 203 30.70 68.33 19.79
CA LYS A 203 30.88 67.07 20.51
C LYS A 203 29.65 66.16 20.41
N VAL A 204 28.44 66.72 20.32
CA VAL A 204 27.21 65.93 20.12
C VAL A 204 27.19 65.30 18.73
N GLU A 205 27.62 66.04 17.69
CA GLU A 205 27.79 65.51 16.34
C GLU A 205 28.86 64.43 16.27
N ASP A 206 30.01 64.65 16.91
CA ASP A 206 31.11 63.66 16.93
C ASP A 206 30.64 62.33 17.55
N VAL A 207 29.96 62.38 18.70
CA VAL A 207 29.38 61.19 19.36
C VAL A 207 28.31 60.53 18.48
N PHE A 208 27.46 61.32 17.80
CA PHE A 208 26.46 60.77 16.87
C PHE A 208 27.11 59.95 15.75
N PHE A 209 28.15 60.49 15.11
CA PHE A 209 28.85 59.82 14.02
C PHE A 209 29.67 58.62 14.51
N GLU A 210 30.23 58.67 15.73
CA GLU A 210 30.84 57.50 16.37
C GLU A 210 29.84 56.36 16.59
N LEU A 211 28.67 56.67 17.17
CA LEU A 211 27.60 55.69 17.37
C LEU A 211 27.08 55.15 16.03
N GLN A 212 26.93 56.00 15.02
CA GLN A 212 26.52 55.58 13.69
C GLN A 212 27.55 54.66 13.03
N LYS A 213 28.84 54.96 13.17
CA LYS A 213 29.94 54.11 12.67
C LYS A 213 29.94 52.76 13.38
N TRP A 214 29.79 52.75 14.71
CA TRP A 214 29.71 51.53 15.50
C TRP A 214 28.50 50.67 15.11
N HIS A 215 27.32 51.27 14.94
CA HIS A 215 26.12 50.58 14.44
C HIS A 215 26.36 49.92 13.08
N ARG A 216 26.84 50.69 12.09
CA ARG A 216 27.10 50.20 10.73
C ARG A 216 28.11 49.05 10.70
N GLN A 217 29.14 49.09 11.55
CA GLN A 217 30.13 48.02 11.66
C GLN A 217 29.50 46.73 12.20
N ASN A 218 28.70 46.82 13.28
CA ASN A 218 27.99 45.66 13.82
C ASN A 218 26.96 45.10 12.85
N GLU A 219 26.16 45.95 12.20
CA GLU A 219 25.19 45.51 11.19
C GLU A 219 25.86 44.79 10.03
N ARG A 220 27.01 45.27 9.56
CA ARG A 220 27.76 44.62 8.48
C ARG A 220 28.18 43.20 8.87
N GLU A 221 28.67 43.02 10.09
CA GLU A 221 29.07 41.69 10.58
C GLU A 221 27.85 40.79 10.81
N LEU A 222 26.79 41.33 11.42
CA LEU A 222 25.54 40.62 11.64
C LEU A 222 24.93 40.13 10.33
N ASN A 223 24.85 41.00 9.33
CA ASN A 223 24.29 40.66 8.01
C ASN A 223 25.14 39.60 7.29
N ARG A 224 26.47 39.63 7.48
CA ARG A 224 27.34 38.56 6.97
C ARG A 224 27.02 37.22 7.63
N MET A 225 26.81 37.19 8.94
CA MET A 225 26.41 35.95 9.64
C MET A 225 25.02 35.49 9.21
N LYS A 226 24.02 36.38 9.14
CA LYS A 226 22.66 36.07 8.68
C LYS A 226 22.67 35.47 7.28
N PHE A 227 23.45 36.06 6.36
CA PHE A 227 23.61 35.53 5.01
C PHE A 227 24.24 34.13 4.99
N ALA A 228 25.28 33.90 5.80
CA ALA A 228 25.92 32.59 5.90
C ALA A 228 24.96 31.52 6.47
N ILE A 229 24.20 31.87 7.51
CA ILE A 229 23.17 31.02 8.13
C ILE A 229 22.10 30.65 7.10
N LYS A 230 21.57 31.65 6.37
CA LYS A 230 20.57 31.44 5.32
C LYS A 230 21.08 30.50 4.23
N LYS A 231 22.29 30.74 3.73
CA LYS A 231 22.92 29.89 2.70
C LYS A 231 23.11 28.44 3.20
N GLN A 232 23.45 28.27 4.47
CA GLN A 232 23.60 26.94 5.06
C GLN A 232 22.26 26.21 5.21
N ALA A 233 21.20 26.93 5.60
CA ALA A 233 19.84 26.39 5.67
C ALA A 233 19.37 25.94 4.28
N GLU A 234 19.51 26.79 3.26
CA GLU A 234 19.19 26.45 1.86
C GLU A 234 19.98 25.23 1.37
N LYS A 235 21.29 25.19 1.64
CA LYS A 235 22.14 24.06 1.27
C LYS A 235 21.67 22.76 1.91
N LYS A 236 21.38 22.77 3.22
CA LYS A 236 20.91 21.59 3.95
C LYS A 236 19.57 21.09 3.41
N THR A 237 18.62 21.99 3.18
CA THR A 237 17.34 21.65 2.55
C THR A 237 17.53 20.97 1.19
N LEU A 238 18.45 21.46 0.35
CA LEU A 238 18.75 20.83 -0.94
C LEU A 238 19.39 19.44 -0.79
N GLU A 239 20.30 19.26 0.16
CA GLU A 239 20.91 17.97 0.48
C GLU A 239 19.85 16.95 0.96
N ASP A 240 18.97 17.36 1.86
CA ASP A 240 17.89 16.50 2.36
C ASP A 240 16.90 16.11 1.24
N ILE A 241 16.57 17.06 0.34
CA ILE A 241 15.76 16.76 -0.86
C ILE A 241 16.48 15.78 -1.79
N GLN A 242 17.78 15.91 -1.97
CA GLN A 242 18.55 14.98 -2.79
C GLN A 242 18.58 13.57 -2.19
N GLN A 243 18.79 13.46 -0.87
CA GLN A 243 18.74 12.18 -0.15
C GLN A 243 17.35 11.55 -0.25
N PHE A 244 16.29 12.35 -0.10
CA PHE A 244 14.91 11.90 -0.28
C PHE A 244 14.68 11.32 -1.69
N LYS A 245 15.15 12.01 -2.75
CA LYS A 245 15.04 11.51 -4.13
C LYS A 245 15.76 10.18 -4.32
N GLN A 246 16.95 10.02 -3.75
CA GLN A 246 17.71 8.77 -3.81
C GLN A 246 16.97 7.64 -3.07
N ALA A 247 16.48 7.90 -1.85
CA ALA A 247 15.72 6.92 -1.09
C ALA A 247 14.42 6.51 -1.80
N LEU A 248 13.74 7.46 -2.45
CA LEU A 248 12.53 7.18 -3.24
C LEU A 248 12.83 6.30 -4.45
N GLU A 249 13.96 6.52 -5.12
CA GLU A 249 14.37 5.68 -6.24
C GLU A 249 14.74 4.26 -5.79
N GLN A 250 15.44 4.14 -4.66
CA GLN A 250 15.75 2.83 -4.05
C GLN A 250 14.49 2.07 -3.63
N GLU A 251 13.51 2.77 -3.05
CA GLU A 251 12.20 2.21 -2.67
C GLU A 251 11.49 1.64 -3.90
N LYS A 252 11.39 2.43 -4.99
CA LYS A 252 10.79 1.98 -6.25
C LYS A 252 11.51 0.79 -6.86
N GLN A 253 12.84 0.80 -6.87
CA GLN A 253 13.64 -0.30 -7.41
C GLN A 253 13.41 -1.59 -6.63
N ARG A 254 13.42 -1.51 -5.29
CA ARG A 254 13.13 -2.65 -4.42
C ARG A 254 11.70 -3.14 -4.61
N HIS A 255 10.73 -2.24 -4.70
CA HIS A 255 9.34 -2.61 -4.99
C HIS A 255 9.22 -3.32 -6.34
N MET A 256 9.86 -2.82 -7.39
CA MET A 256 9.84 -3.44 -8.72
C MET A 256 10.46 -4.84 -8.68
N GLN A 257 11.61 -5.00 -8.02
CA GLN A 257 12.27 -6.30 -7.87
C GLN A 257 11.37 -7.32 -7.17
N LEU A 258 10.75 -6.93 -6.05
CA LEU A 258 9.82 -7.79 -5.33
C LEU A 258 8.58 -8.12 -6.17
N PHE A 259 8.06 -7.16 -6.93
CA PHE A 259 6.92 -7.38 -7.81
C PHE A 259 7.25 -8.36 -8.94
N THR A 260 8.46 -8.28 -9.51
CA THR A 260 8.94 -9.27 -10.49
C THR A 260 9.01 -10.67 -9.87
N GLN A 261 9.60 -10.81 -8.67
CA GLN A 261 9.66 -12.10 -7.96
C GLN A 261 8.26 -12.66 -7.66
N TYR A 262 7.33 -11.80 -7.28
CA TYR A 262 5.92 -12.19 -7.09
C TYR A 262 5.31 -12.74 -8.39
N LYS A 263 5.57 -12.12 -9.53
CA LYS A 263 5.07 -12.59 -10.84
C LYS A 263 5.72 -13.89 -11.29
N GLU A 264 7.01 -14.04 -11.06
CA GLU A 264 7.74 -15.30 -11.31
C GLU A 264 7.17 -16.42 -10.43
N TRP A 265 7.04 -16.18 -9.12
CA TRP A 265 6.41 -17.13 -8.20
C TRP A 265 4.99 -17.50 -8.64
N GLN A 266 4.19 -16.52 -9.05
CA GLN A 266 2.81 -16.74 -9.48
C GLN A 266 2.76 -17.64 -10.73
N LEU A 267 3.73 -17.51 -11.64
CA LEU A 267 3.85 -18.36 -12.82
C LEU A 267 4.30 -19.78 -12.44
N GLU A 268 5.39 -19.89 -11.69
CA GLU A 268 5.98 -21.17 -11.26
C GLU A 268 5.00 -22.01 -10.44
N GLU A 269 4.29 -21.37 -9.50
CA GLU A 269 3.33 -22.08 -8.64
C GLU A 269 2.10 -22.53 -9.44
N ARG A 270 1.63 -21.72 -10.40
CA ARG A 270 0.56 -22.15 -11.33
C ARG A 270 0.99 -23.32 -12.19
N GLU A 271 2.22 -23.31 -12.70
CA GLU A 271 2.78 -24.44 -13.44
C GLU A 271 2.89 -25.69 -12.57
N ARG A 272 3.42 -25.55 -11.35
CA ARG A 272 3.54 -26.65 -10.38
C ARG A 272 2.17 -27.29 -10.13
N ILE A 273 1.16 -26.48 -9.81
CA ILE A 273 -0.21 -26.97 -9.59
C ILE A 273 -0.76 -27.62 -10.87
N SER A 274 -0.56 -27.01 -12.04
CA SER A 274 -1.05 -27.57 -13.31
C SER A 274 -0.47 -28.96 -13.61
N ARG A 275 0.80 -29.21 -13.25
CA ARG A 275 1.47 -30.51 -13.43
C ARG A 275 0.97 -31.60 -12.48
N LEU A 276 0.39 -31.25 -11.34
CA LEU A 276 -0.16 -32.22 -10.39
C LEU A 276 -1.21 -33.13 -11.07
N LYS A 277 -1.08 -34.43 -10.82
CA LYS A 277 -1.96 -35.48 -11.33
C LYS A 277 -2.94 -35.92 -10.24
N ILE A 278 -4.16 -36.26 -10.62
CA ILE A 278 -5.19 -36.77 -9.73
C ILE A 278 -4.91 -38.25 -9.47
N VAL A 279 -4.77 -38.59 -8.19
CA VAL A 279 -4.55 -39.95 -7.74
C VAL A 279 -5.85 -40.75 -7.82
N VAL A 280 -5.76 -41.98 -8.32
CA VAL A 280 -6.82 -42.97 -8.21
C VAL A 280 -6.56 -43.78 -6.93
N PRO A 281 -7.45 -43.72 -5.92
CA PRO A 281 -7.31 -44.55 -4.72
C PRO A 281 -7.39 -46.04 -5.05
N GLU A 282 -6.69 -46.87 -4.30
CA GLU A 282 -6.68 -48.33 -4.47
C GLU A 282 -8.10 -48.92 -4.52
N ALA A 283 -8.99 -48.45 -3.65
CA ALA A 283 -10.39 -48.89 -3.60
C ALA A 283 -11.21 -48.57 -4.87
N LEU A 284 -10.72 -47.68 -5.74
CA LEU A 284 -11.36 -47.28 -6.98
C LEU A 284 -10.64 -47.81 -8.23
N GLN A 285 -9.55 -48.57 -8.05
CA GLN A 285 -8.69 -49.03 -9.15
C GLN A 285 -9.44 -49.95 -10.12
N ASP A 286 -10.23 -50.89 -9.62
CA ASP A 286 -11.05 -51.78 -10.46
C ASP A 286 -12.06 -50.98 -11.31
N THR A 287 -12.65 -49.92 -10.74
CA THR A 287 -13.60 -49.07 -11.44
C THR A 287 -12.88 -48.27 -12.54
N TYR A 288 -11.71 -47.72 -12.22
CA TYR A 288 -10.86 -47.01 -13.17
C TYR A 288 -10.49 -47.89 -14.37
N GLU A 289 -9.98 -49.10 -14.14
CA GLU A 289 -9.56 -50.01 -15.21
C GLU A 289 -10.72 -50.43 -16.11
N ARG A 290 -11.92 -50.58 -15.55
CA ARG A 290 -13.13 -50.85 -16.33
C ARG A 290 -13.52 -49.67 -17.22
N LEU A 291 -13.49 -48.45 -16.68
CA LEU A 291 -13.80 -47.24 -17.45
C LEU A 291 -12.76 -46.97 -18.54
N ASN A 292 -11.48 -47.17 -18.24
CA ASN A 292 -10.39 -46.98 -19.20
C ASN A 292 -10.50 -47.94 -20.40
N LYS A 293 -11.02 -49.15 -20.20
CA LYS A 293 -11.31 -50.10 -21.29
C LYS A 293 -12.51 -49.73 -22.14
N LEU A 294 -13.40 -48.87 -21.65
CA LEU A 294 -14.54 -48.34 -22.41
C LEU A 294 -14.14 -47.13 -23.26
N GLU A 295 -12.98 -46.52 -22.97
CA GLU A 295 -12.40 -45.42 -23.73
C GLU A 295 -11.60 -45.90 -24.95
N GLU A 296 -11.01 -47.11 -24.88
CA GLU A 296 -10.30 -47.80 -25.98
C GLU A 296 -11.24 -48.37 -27.06
#